data_AF-A0AA41RRY2-F1
#
_entry.id   AF-A0AA41RRY2-F1
#
_cell.length_a   1.000
_cell.length_b   1.000
_cell.length_c   1.000
_cell.angle_alpha   90.00
_cell.angle_beta   90.00
_cell.angle_gamma   90.00
#
_symmetry.space_group_name_H-M   'P 1'
#
loop_
_entity.id
_entity.type
_entity.pdbx_description
1 polymer ?
#
loop_
_entity_poly.entity_id
_entity_poly.type
_entity_poly.pdbx_seq_one_letter_code
_entity_poly.pdbx_strand_id
1 'polypeptide(L)'
;MESLNNEKNTLSVEKTRVLCDVESLRSEKTKMASDICLLNKRKSVLESDIESDEKEKSKLGTELEFFGKEKEQLQSDINLLDKNKRGLQSAIGVLIKETTMQGNCIENMNSNKAVLEKDIELLNSEKAIIASELELLNKEKAITASEKIQLEVDVELLNQEKDRLHIDVELLEEEKDTLHKVLSEEKDEFIHSAINEVNEKVVARDYQELWEAQQELIKQMESVKVTRDTVIGVKRMRGESGDQVLWNFRDKRRATLKEVISFQVHRTDK
;
A
#
# COMPACT_ATOMS: atom_id res chain seq x y z
N MET A 1 80.88 62.62 165.63
CA MET A 1 81.12 61.18 165.35
C MET A 1 79.81 60.49 164.96
N GLU A 2 78.73 60.66 165.73
CA GLU A 2 77.46 59.96 165.52
C GLU A 2 76.65 60.41 164.28
N SER A 3 76.59 61.72 164.00
CA SER A 3 75.94 62.25 162.77
C SER A 3 76.61 61.75 161.49
N LEU A 4 77.94 61.66 161.49
CA LEU A 4 78.73 61.18 160.35
C LEU A 4 78.52 59.68 160.11
N ASN A 5 78.26 58.93 161.18
CA ASN A 5 77.99 57.50 161.12
C ASN A 5 76.60 57.20 160.55
N ASN A 6 75.60 58.01 160.91
CA ASN A 6 74.25 57.91 160.36
C ASN A 6 74.21 58.25 158.87
N GLU A 7 74.91 59.32 158.45
CA GLU A 7 75.03 59.70 157.04
C GLU A 7 75.75 58.62 156.21
N LYS A 8 76.82 58.02 156.77
CA LYS A 8 77.50 56.87 156.16
C LYS A 8 76.58 55.65 156.00
N ASN A 9 75.70 55.41 156.97
CA ASN A 9 74.73 54.31 156.92
C ASN A 9 73.63 54.56 155.89
N THR A 10 73.07 55.78 155.81
CA THR A 10 72.09 56.14 154.78
C THR A 10 72.67 56.05 153.37
N LEU A 11 73.92 56.52 153.19
CA LEU A 11 74.63 56.46 151.91
C LEU A 11 74.98 55.02 151.52
N SER A 12 75.21 54.13 152.50
CA SER A 12 75.38 52.69 152.29
C SER A 12 74.09 52.02 151.78
N VAL A 13 72.93 52.34 152.38
CA VAL A 13 71.61 51.83 151.96
C VAL A 13 71.22 52.33 150.57
N GLU A 14 71.50 53.60 150.27
CA GLU A 14 71.20 54.14 148.94
C GLU A 14 72.10 53.53 147.86
N LYS A 15 73.38 53.30 148.19
CA LYS A 15 74.32 52.58 147.31
C LYS A 15 73.84 51.16 147.00
N THR A 16 73.33 50.41 148.00
CA THR A 16 72.80 49.06 147.75
C THR A 16 71.54 49.09 146.90
N ARG A 17 70.63 50.07 147.11
CA ARG A 17 69.43 50.24 146.27
C ARG A 17 69.80 50.52 144.81
N VAL A 18 70.71 51.47 144.58
CA VAL A 18 71.19 51.81 143.24
C VAL A 18 71.87 50.61 142.57
N LEU A 19 72.62 49.80 143.31
CA LEU A 19 73.20 48.56 142.79
C LEU A 19 72.10 47.57 142.35
N CYS A 20 71.04 47.38 143.14
CA CYS A 20 69.90 46.54 142.77
C CYS A 20 69.18 47.07 141.51
N ASP A 21 68.96 48.38 141.41
CA ASP A 21 68.33 49.00 140.23
C ASP A 21 69.20 48.81 138.97
N VAL A 22 70.52 48.97 139.11
CA VAL A 22 71.48 48.73 138.02
C VAL A 22 71.48 47.26 137.59
N GLU A 23 71.41 46.33 138.52
CA GLU A 23 71.29 44.89 138.21
C GLU A 23 69.96 44.57 137.50
N SER A 24 68.85 45.17 137.95
CA SER A 24 67.53 45.03 137.31
C SER A 24 67.54 45.56 135.87
N LEU A 25 68.03 46.79 135.67
CA LEU A 25 68.18 47.40 134.35
C LEU A 25 69.11 46.59 133.44
N ARG A 26 70.17 46.00 134.00
CA ARG A 26 71.07 45.11 133.24
C ARG A 26 70.34 43.86 132.77
N SER A 27 69.50 43.26 133.62
CA SER A 27 68.66 42.10 133.26
C SER A 27 67.65 42.46 132.17
N GLU A 28 66.94 43.58 132.30
CA GLU A 28 66.02 44.07 131.26
C GLU A 28 66.73 44.33 129.93
N LYS A 29 67.89 45.00 129.96
CA LYS A 29 68.71 45.24 128.76
C LYS A 29 69.08 43.92 128.07
N THR A 30 69.44 42.88 128.83
CA THR A 30 69.74 41.56 128.24
C THR A 30 68.51 40.91 127.61
N LYS A 31 67.32 41.01 128.24
CA LYS A 31 66.07 40.50 127.66
C LYS A 31 65.70 41.22 126.37
N MET A 32 65.76 42.56 126.37
CA MET A 32 65.52 43.37 125.16
C MET A 32 66.48 43.00 124.03
N ALA A 33 67.77 42.79 124.33
CA ALA A 33 68.74 42.37 123.31
C ALA A 33 68.39 40.99 122.71
N SER A 34 67.91 40.05 123.54
CA SER A 34 67.40 38.76 123.07
C SER A 34 66.16 38.92 122.20
N ASP A 35 65.20 39.75 122.58
CA ASP A 35 63.98 40.00 121.81
C ASP A 35 64.30 40.66 120.46
N ILE A 36 65.21 41.63 120.42
CA ILE A 36 65.70 42.24 119.17
C ILE A 36 66.33 41.18 118.26
N CYS A 37 67.12 40.26 118.81
CA CYS A 37 67.70 39.15 118.05
C CYS A 37 66.63 38.22 117.46
N LEU A 38 65.59 37.88 118.24
CA LEU A 38 64.46 37.06 117.77
C LEU A 38 63.65 37.77 116.68
N LEU A 39 63.37 39.07 116.86
CA LEU A 39 62.66 39.88 115.87
C LEU A 39 63.44 39.99 114.56
N ASN A 40 64.76 40.18 114.61
CA ASN A 40 65.60 40.20 113.41
C ASN A 40 65.59 38.86 112.66
N LYS A 41 65.62 37.73 113.38
CA LYS A 41 65.47 36.41 112.74
C LYS A 41 64.11 36.27 112.06
N ARG A 42 63.04 36.67 112.73
CA ARG A 42 61.67 36.61 112.18
C ARG A 42 61.50 37.52 110.96
N LYS A 43 62.10 38.72 111.00
CA LYS A 43 62.14 39.64 109.86
C LYS A 43 62.81 38.99 108.64
N SER A 44 63.98 38.36 108.82
CA SER A 44 64.68 37.69 107.72
C SER A 44 63.88 36.53 107.12
N VAL A 45 63.15 35.76 107.93
CA VAL A 45 62.25 34.71 107.43
C VAL A 45 61.13 35.31 106.58
N LEU A 46 60.45 36.35 107.09
CA LEU A 46 59.38 37.02 106.34
C LEU A 46 59.86 37.64 105.02
N GLU A 47 61.07 38.19 104.98
CA GLU A 47 61.68 38.70 103.74
C GLU A 47 61.87 37.59 102.71
N SER A 48 62.32 36.40 103.15
CA SER A 48 62.45 35.22 102.28
C SER A 48 61.10 34.70 101.79
N ASP A 49 60.08 34.71 102.65
CA ASP A 49 58.73 34.28 102.29
C ASP A 49 58.13 35.23 101.24
N ILE A 50 58.27 36.55 101.42
CA ILE A 50 57.83 37.56 100.43
C ILE A 50 58.51 37.34 99.07
N GLU A 51 59.82 37.09 99.05
CA GLU A 51 60.54 36.85 97.79
C GLU A 51 60.06 35.55 97.09
N SER A 52 59.71 34.53 97.88
CA SER A 52 59.12 33.29 97.35
C SER A 52 57.73 33.54 96.74
N ASP A 53 56.87 34.25 97.47
CA ASP A 53 55.51 34.59 97.03
C ASP A 53 55.52 35.45 95.75
N GLU A 54 56.44 36.41 95.65
CA GLU A 54 56.62 37.23 94.44
C GLU A 54 57.01 36.39 93.22
N LYS A 55 57.89 35.39 93.40
CA LYS A 55 58.27 34.45 92.34
C LYS A 55 57.08 33.59 91.90
N GLU A 56 56.28 33.10 92.83
CA GLU A 56 55.09 32.31 92.53
C GLU A 56 54.03 33.15 91.80
N LYS A 57 53.78 34.38 92.28
CA LYS A 57 52.88 35.33 91.62
C LYS A 57 53.30 35.62 90.17
N SER A 58 54.60 35.77 89.92
CA SER A 58 55.14 35.97 88.58
C SER A 58 54.88 34.77 87.67
N LYS A 59 55.12 33.54 88.15
CA LYS A 59 54.83 32.31 87.40
C LYS A 59 53.35 32.19 87.04
N LEU A 60 52.47 32.38 88.03
CA LEU A 60 51.02 32.35 87.81
C LEU A 60 50.57 33.41 86.78
N GLY A 61 51.21 34.59 86.78
CA GLY A 61 50.98 35.63 85.77
C GLY A 61 51.29 35.14 84.34
N THR A 62 52.43 34.47 84.15
CA THR A 62 52.82 33.92 82.83
C THR A 62 51.92 32.77 82.37
N GLU A 63 51.49 31.89 83.29
CA GLU A 63 50.57 30.81 82.99
C GLU A 63 49.19 31.35 82.58
N LEU A 64 48.70 32.38 83.27
CA LEU A 64 47.43 33.02 82.93
C LEU A 64 47.47 33.64 81.52
N GLU A 65 48.58 34.28 81.13
CA GLU A 65 48.74 34.81 79.78
C GLU A 65 48.77 33.70 78.73
N PHE A 66 49.44 32.58 79.02
CA PHE A 66 49.46 31.41 78.16
C PHE A 66 48.06 30.83 77.95
N PHE A 67 47.31 30.59 79.03
CA PHE A 67 45.92 30.12 78.96
C PHE A 67 45.01 31.10 78.22
N GLY A 68 45.26 32.41 78.33
CA GLY A 68 44.57 33.43 77.54
C GLY A 68 44.74 33.22 76.04
N LYS A 69 45.98 33.02 75.58
CA LYS A 69 46.30 32.76 74.16
C LYS A 69 45.71 31.44 73.67
N GLU A 70 45.79 30.38 74.48
CA GLU A 70 45.19 29.08 74.15
C GLU A 70 43.68 29.18 74.00
N LYS A 71 43.00 29.91 74.89
CA LYS A 71 41.56 30.15 74.82
C LYS A 71 41.17 30.89 73.53
N GLU A 72 41.92 31.92 73.14
CA GLU A 72 41.68 32.67 71.90
C GLU A 72 41.87 31.80 70.65
N GLN A 73 42.88 30.93 70.66
CA GLN A 73 43.12 29.98 69.58
C GLN A 73 41.96 28.98 69.46
N LEU A 74 41.56 28.36 70.58
CA LEU A 74 40.44 27.41 70.59
C LEU A 74 39.13 28.06 70.13
N GLN A 75 38.89 29.32 70.50
CA GLN A 75 37.71 30.07 70.03
C GLN A 75 37.75 30.27 68.51
N SER A 76 38.92 30.53 67.94
CA SER A 76 39.11 30.68 66.50
C SER A 76 38.88 29.35 65.77
N ASP A 77 39.37 28.24 66.32
CA ASP A 77 39.18 26.91 65.76
C ASP A 77 37.70 26.48 65.77
N ILE A 78 36.98 26.76 66.88
CA ILE A 78 35.53 26.53 66.97
C ILE A 78 34.79 27.32 65.89
N ASN A 79 35.14 28.60 65.68
CA ASN A 79 34.51 29.43 64.66
C ASN A 79 34.77 28.90 63.24
N LEU A 80 35.95 28.34 62.98
CA LEU A 80 36.29 27.72 61.69
C LEU A 80 35.49 26.42 61.49
N LEU A 81 35.42 25.56 62.51
CA LEU A 81 34.63 24.33 62.47
C LEU A 81 33.15 24.61 62.21
N ASP A 82 32.58 25.65 62.81
CA ASP A 82 31.20 26.06 62.57
C ASP A 82 30.96 26.54 61.13
N LYS A 83 31.91 27.27 60.54
CA LYS A 83 31.86 27.64 59.11
C LYS A 83 31.90 26.40 58.23
N ASN A 84 32.80 25.47 58.50
CA ASN A 84 32.93 24.21 57.75
C ASN A 84 31.66 23.36 57.86
N LYS A 85 31.09 23.25 59.07
CA LYS A 85 29.82 22.55 59.32
C LYS A 85 28.68 23.13 58.47
N ARG A 86 28.53 24.45 58.43
CA ARG A 86 27.53 25.12 57.59
C ARG A 86 27.77 24.87 56.09
N GLY A 87 29.04 24.93 55.65
CA GLY A 87 29.42 24.62 54.27
C GLY A 87 29.04 23.20 53.86
N LEU A 88 29.36 22.21 54.70
CA LEU A 88 28.99 20.81 54.48
C LEU A 88 27.48 20.60 54.47
N GLN A 89 26.74 21.22 55.39
CA GLN A 89 25.28 21.17 55.40
C GLN A 89 24.67 21.70 54.10
N SER A 90 25.20 22.82 53.57
CA SER A 90 24.78 23.37 52.28
C SER A 90 25.09 22.40 51.13
N ALA A 91 26.28 21.82 51.10
CA ALA A 91 26.68 20.86 50.07
C ALA A 91 25.78 19.60 50.07
N ILE A 92 25.49 19.06 51.27
CA ILE A 92 24.54 17.95 51.44
C ILE A 92 23.16 18.34 50.90
N GLY A 93 22.68 19.55 51.18
CA GLY A 93 21.40 20.04 50.66
C GLY A 93 21.35 20.10 49.13
N VAL A 94 22.45 20.47 48.47
CA VAL A 94 22.57 20.44 47.00
C VAL A 94 22.53 19.00 46.48
N LEU A 95 23.32 18.10 47.08
CA LEU A 95 23.36 16.69 46.68
C LEU A 95 22.01 15.99 46.83
N ILE A 96 21.25 16.28 47.89
CA ILE A 96 19.89 15.74 48.07
C ILE A 96 18.99 16.18 46.93
N LYS A 97 18.99 17.47 46.57
CA LYS A 97 18.18 17.98 45.45
C LYS A 97 18.55 17.32 44.13
N GLU A 98 19.84 17.20 43.85
CA GLU A 98 20.33 16.53 42.63
C GLU A 98 19.91 15.06 42.59
N THR A 99 20.04 14.34 43.71
CA THR A 99 19.60 12.94 43.83
C THR A 99 18.09 12.81 43.58
N THR A 100 17.27 13.71 44.13
CA THR A 100 15.82 13.73 43.88
C THR A 100 15.50 13.99 42.40
N MET A 101 16.18 14.95 41.77
CA MET A 101 15.99 15.23 40.35
C MET A 101 16.36 14.03 39.47
N GLN A 102 17.50 13.39 39.77
CA GLN A 102 17.92 12.17 39.06
C GLN A 102 16.89 11.04 39.25
N GLY A 103 16.35 10.85 40.46
CA GLY A 103 15.28 9.89 40.73
C GLY A 103 14.04 10.12 39.85
N ASN A 104 13.56 11.36 39.77
CA ASN A 104 12.41 11.72 38.93
C ASN A 104 12.68 11.49 37.43
N CYS A 105 13.90 11.81 36.96
CA CYS A 105 14.30 11.54 35.59
C CYS A 105 14.26 10.04 35.26
N ILE A 106 14.76 9.19 36.17
CA ILE A 106 14.73 7.73 36.01
C ILE A 106 13.28 7.22 35.93
N GLU A 107 12.39 7.71 36.79
CA GLU A 107 10.97 7.33 36.78
C GLU A 107 10.29 7.71 35.46
N ASN A 108 10.56 8.91 34.95
CA ASN A 108 10.04 9.36 33.65
C ASN A 108 10.59 8.50 32.50
N MET A 109 11.89 8.19 32.50
CA MET A 109 12.49 7.32 31.49
C MET A 109 11.89 5.91 31.52
N ASN A 110 11.64 5.34 32.70
CA ASN A 110 10.97 4.04 32.84
C ASN A 110 9.54 4.07 32.31
N SER A 111 8.81 5.16 32.57
CA SER A 111 7.46 5.35 32.04
C SER A 111 7.46 5.40 30.51
N ASN A 112 8.37 6.17 29.91
CA ASN A 112 8.52 6.23 28.45
C ASN A 112 8.92 4.88 27.86
N LYS A 113 9.82 4.15 28.52
CA LYS A 113 10.21 2.79 28.10
C LYS A 113 8.99 1.86 28.04
N ALA A 114 8.13 1.87 29.07
CA ALA A 114 6.93 1.04 29.10
C ALA A 114 5.91 1.39 28.01
N VAL A 115 5.81 2.67 27.62
CA VAL A 115 4.98 3.09 26.47
C VAL A 115 5.56 2.54 25.17
N LEU A 116 6.87 2.71 24.95
CA LEU A 116 7.53 2.20 23.74
C LEU A 116 7.44 0.68 23.61
N GLU A 117 7.52 -0.06 24.72
CA GLU A 117 7.33 -1.51 24.73
C GLU A 117 5.94 -1.90 24.21
N LYS A 118 4.89 -1.20 24.65
CA LYS A 118 3.51 -1.41 24.14
C LYS A 118 3.37 -1.05 22.66
N ASP A 119 3.97 0.05 22.23
CA ASP A 119 3.94 0.46 20.82
C ASP A 119 4.63 -0.60 19.94
N ILE A 120 5.74 -1.18 20.39
CA ILE A 120 6.44 -2.28 19.71
C ILE A 120 5.55 -3.53 19.63
N GLU A 121 4.85 -3.89 20.70
CA GLU A 121 3.91 -5.02 20.70
C GLU A 121 2.77 -4.81 19.68
N LEU A 122 2.19 -3.61 19.65
CA LEU A 122 1.15 -3.24 18.69
C LEU A 122 1.65 -3.33 17.25
N LEU A 123 2.80 -2.72 16.95
CA LEU A 123 3.41 -2.77 15.60
C LEU A 123 3.72 -4.21 15.15
N ASN A 124 4.16 -5.07 16.07
CA ASN A 124 4.39 -6.48 15.75
C ASN A 124 3.08 -7.20 15.41
N SER A 125 1.98 -6.90 16.12
CA SER A 125 0.67 -7.46 15.83
C SER A 125 0.14 -6.99 14.46
N GLU A 126 0.26 -5.71 14.15
CA GLU A 126 -0.13 -5.15 12.85
C GLU A 126 0.68 -5.77 11.72
N LYS A 127 2.00 -5.91 11.90
CA LYS A 127 2.87 -6.59 10.94
C LYS A 127 2.44 -8.03 10.66
N ALA A 128 1.99 -8.77 11.68
CA ALA A 128 1.52 -10.14 11.52
C ALA A 128 0.19 -10.21 10.75
N ILE A 129 -0.72 -9.25 10.99
CA ILE A 129 -1.98 -9.13 10.24
C ILE A 129 -1.68 -8.85 8.76
N ILE A 130 -0.87 -7.84 8.47
CA ILE A 130 -0.49 -7.47 7.09
C ILE A 130 0.18 -8.64 6.36
N ALA A 131 1.04 -9.40 7.05
CA ALA A 131 1.68 -10.58 6.46
C ALA A 131 0.65 -11.64 6.06
N SER A 132 -0.38 -11.86 6.90
CA SER A 132 -1.46 -12.81 6.63
C SER A 132 -2.34 -12.35 5.47
N GLU A 133 -2.68 -11.05 5.42
CA GLU A 133 -3.44 -10.44 4.33
C GLU A 133 -2.70 -10.55 2.98
N LEU A 134 -1.38 -10.32 2.97
CA LEU A 134 -0.56 -10.50 1.78
C LEU A 134 -0.55 -11.97 1.29
N GLU A 135 -0.53 -12.93 2.21
CA GLU A 135 -0.61 -14.35 1.85
C GLU A 135 -1.96 -14.68 1.19
N LEU A 136 -3.07 -14.18 1.74
CA LEU A 136 -4.40 -14.34 1.16
C LEU A 136 -4.51 -13.71 -0.22
N LEU A 137 -4.05 -12.46 -0.37
CA LEU A 137 -4.07 -11.77 -1.65
C LEU A 137 -3.25 -12.51 -2.73
N ASN A 138 -2.12 -13.10 -2.35
CA ASN A 138 -1.32 -13.90 -3.27
C ASN A 138 -2.06 -15.18 -3.73
N LYS A 139 -2.80 -15.82 -2.83
CA LYS A 139 -3.65 -16.98 -3.18
C LYS A 139 -4.77 -16.59 -4.13
N GLU A 140 -5.47 -15.50 -3.86
CA GLU A 140 -6.53 -14.96 -4.74
C GLU A 140 -5.99 -14.60 -6.13
N LYS A 141 -4.81 -13.96 -6.18
CA LYS A 141 -4.14 -13.63 -7.43
C LYS A 141 -3.79 -14.90 -8.24
N ALA A 142 -3.33 -15.96 -7.57
CA ALA A 142 -3.03 -17.23 -8.23
C ALA A 142 -4.30 -17.91 -8.79
N ILE A 143 -5.40 -17.90 -8.03
CA ILE A 143 -6.70 -18.40 -8.49
C ILE A 143 -7.17 -17.62 -9.72
N THR A 144 -7.18 -16.29 -9.64
CA THR A 144 -7.58 -15.42 -10.77
C THR A 144 -6.73 -15.67 -12.01
N ALA A 145 -5.42 -15.89 -11.83
CA ALA A 145 -4.53 -16.23 -12.95
C ALA A 145 -4.89 -17.57 -13.60
N SER A 146 -5.24 -18.59 -12.80
CA SER A 146 -5.69 -19.88 -13.32
C SER A 146 -7.04 -19.80 -14.04
N GLU A 147 -8.00 -19.05 -13.50
CA GLU A 147 -9.30 -18.81 -14.13
C GLU A 147 -9.15 -18.08 -15.47
N LYS A 148 -8.24 -17.10 -15.53
CA LYS A 148 -7.92 -16.41 -16.78
C LYS A 148 -7.41 -17.38 -17.86
N ILE A 149 -6.48 -18.28 -17.51
CA ILE A 149 -5.96 -19.29 -18.46
C ILE A 149 -7.10 -20.21 -18.93
N GLN A 150 -7.99 -20.63 -18.03
CA GLN A 150 -9.14 -21.46 -18.40
C GLN A 150 -10.05 -20.74 -19.39
N LEU A 151 -10.37 -19.46 -19.15
CA LEU A 151 -11.19 -18.66 -20.06
C LEU A 151 -10.51 -18.48 -21.43
N GLU A 152 -9.19 -18.29 -21.47
CA GLU A 152 -8.45 -18.24 -22.74
C GLU A 152 -8.59 -19.54 -23.54
N VAL A 153 -8.54 -20.70 -22.87
CA VAL A 153 -8.77 -22.01 -23.49
C VAL A 153 -10.21 -22.14 -24.00
N ASP A 154 -11.19 -21.75 -23.20
CA ASP A 154 -12.61 -21.85 -23.58
C ASP A 154 -12.92 -20.97 -24.81
N VAL A 155 -12.33 -19.77 -24.89
CA VAL A 155 -12.45 -18.88 -26.06
C VAL A 155 -11.86 -19.51 -27.32
N GLU A 156 -10.69 -20.16 -27.20
CA GLU A 156 -10.06 -20.85 -28.33
C GLU A 156 -10.93 -22.01 -28.84
N LEU A 157 -11.50 -22.81 -27.94
CA LEU A 157 -12.43 -23.89 -28.31
C LEU A 157 -13.69 -23.37 -29.02
N LEU A 158 -14.27 -22.28 -28.51
CA LEU A 158 -15.44 -21.65 -29.14
C LEU A 158 -15.12 -21.10 -30.53
N ASN A 159 -13.91 -20.55 -30.74
CA ASN A 159 -13.48 -20.10 -32.07
C ASN A 159 -13.35 -21.28 -33.04
N GLN A 160 -12.77 -22.40 -32.61
CA GLN A 160 -12.68 -23.62 -33.44
C GLN A 160 -14.06 -24.16 -33.81
N GLU A 161 -15.00 -24.18 -32.86
CA GLU A 161 -16.38 -24.58 -33.13
C GLU A 161 -17.10 -23.62 -34.09
N LYS A 162 -16.90 -22.32 -33.93
CA LYS A 162 -17.40 -21.30 -34.87
C LYS A 162 -16.88 -21.54 -36.28
N ASP A 163 -15.58 -21.81 -36.44
CA ASP A 163 -14.97 -22.06 -37.75
C ASP A 163 -15.53 -23.36 -38.38
N ARG A 164 -15.75 -24.40 -37.57
CA ARG A 164 -16.40 -25.64 -38.03
C ARG A 164 -17.83 -25.39 -38.53
N LEU A 165 -18.63 -24.67 -37.73
CA LEU A 165 -20.00 -24.32 -38.11
C LEU A 165 -20.02 -23.43 -39.37
N HIS A 166 -19.02 -22.58 -39.56
CA HIS A 166 -18.90 -21.78 -40.77
C HIS A 166 -18.72 -22.66 -42.02
N ILE A 167 -17.84 -23.67 -41.95
CA ILE A 167 -17.65 -24.67 -43.02
C ILE A 167 -18.95 -25.45 -43.27
N ASP A 168 -19.63 -25.90 -42.20
CA ASP A 168 -20.90 -26.62 -42.34
C ASP A 168 -21.96 -25.77 -43.06
N VAL A 169 -22.01 -24.46 -42.78
CA VAL A 169 -22.92 -23.53 -43.48
C VAL A 169 -22.55 -23.36 -44.95
N GLU A 170 -21.26 -23.24 -45.28
CA GLU A 170 -20.81 -23.15 -46.68
C GLU A 170 -21.19 -24.41 -47.48
N LEU A 171 -20.96 -25.59 -46.92
CA LEU A 171 -21.34 -26.88 -47.54
C LEU A 171 -22.85 -26.99 -47.76
N LEU A 172 -23.67 -26.55 -46.79
CA LEU A 172 -25.12 -26.55 -46.93
C LEU A 172 -25.60 -25.56 -48.00
N GLU A 173 -24.94 -24.41 -48.16
CA GLU A 173 -25.27 -23.45 -49.23
C GLU A 173 -24.93 -24.05 -50.61
N GLU A 174 -23.79 -24.73 -50.74
CA GLU A 174 -23.43 -25.48 -51.95
C GLU A 174 -24.46 -26.58 -52.25
N GLU A 175 -24.83 -27.40 -51.26
CA GLU A 175 -25.84 -28.45 -51.42
C GLU A 175 -27.18 -27.87 -51.87
N LYS A 176 -27.63 -26.78 -51.23
CA LYS A 176 -28.84 -26.05 -51.62
C LYS A 176 -28.78 -25.56 -53.06
N ASP A 177 -27.65 -25.00 -53.51
CA ASP A 177 -27.48 -24.55 -54.89
C ASP A 177 -27.53 -25.72 -55.89
N THR A 178 -26.91 -26.86 -55.55
CA THR A 178 -27.00 -28.06 -56.40
C THR A 178 -28.43 -28.60 -56.48
N LEU A 179 -29.16 -28.66 -55.37
CA LEU A 179 -30.57 -29.08 -55.34
C LEU A 179 -31.46 -28.14 -56.13
N HIS A 180 -31.26 -26.82 -56.03
CA HIS A 180 -31.96 -25.85 -56.86
C HIS A 180 -31.73 -26.08 -58.35
N LYS A 181 -30.49 -26.38 -58.75
CA LYS A 181 -30.14 -26.69 -60.13
C LYS A 181 -30.84 -27.96 -60.62
N VAL A 182 -30.72 -29.06 -59.87
CA VAL A 182 -31.39 -30.34 -60.21
C VAL A 182 -32.90 -30.16 -60.32
N LEU A 183 -33.52 -29.43 -59.37
CA LEU A 183 -34.96 -29.17 -59.40
C LEU A 183 -35.38 -28.33 -60.62
N SER A 184 -34.53 -27.38 -61.06
CA SER A 184 -34.77 -26.61 -62.29
C SER A 184 -34.68 -27.51 -63.52
N GLU A 185 -33.65 -28.35 -63.61
CA GLU A 185 -33.46 -29.30 -64.71
C GLU A 185 -34.63 -30.29 -64.79
N GLU A 186 -35.03 -30.90 -63.67
CA GLU A 186 -36.20 -31.80 -63.62
C GLU A 186 -37.51 -31.09 -64.02
N LYS A 187 -37.69 -29.83 -63.60
CA LYS A 187 -38.85 -29.03 -64.01
C LYS A 187 -38.85 -28.78 -65.52
N ASP A 188 -37.71 -28.43 -66.09
CA ASP A 188 -37.56 -28.20 -67.53
C ASP A 188 -37.81 -29.49 -68.32
N GLU A 189 -37.25 -30.61 -67.88
CA GLU A 189 -37.50 -31.94 -68.46
C GLU A 189 -38.97 -32.34 -68.38
N PHE A 190 -39.62 -32.14 -67.23
CA PHE A 190 -41.04 -32.39 -67.04
C PHE A 190 -41.90 -31.52 -67.97
N ILE A 191 -41.59 -30.22 -68.08
CA ILE A 191 -42.27 -29.30 -69.00
C ILE A 191 -42.09 -29.75 -70.45
N HIS A 192 -40.87 -30.08 -70.88
CA HIS A 192 -40.60 -30.58 -72.23
C HIS A 192 -41.34 -31.88 -72.54
N SER A 193 -41.35 -32.83 -71.60
CA SER A 193 -42.07 -34.09 -71.72
C SER A 193 -43.58 -33.86 -71.84
N ALA A 194 -44.17 -33.03 -70.98
CA ALA A 194 -45.59 -32.69 -71.02
C ALA A 194 -45.98 -31.97 -72.32
N ILE A 195 -45.15 -31.03 -72.81
CA ILE A 195 -45.35 -30.36 -74.11
C ILE A 195 -45.27 -31.38 -75.25
N ASN A 196 -44.29 -32.28 -75.26
CA ASN A 196 -44.17 -33.32 -76.28
C ASN A 196 -45.39 -34.25 -76.28
N GLU A 197 -45.85 -34.72 -75.11
CA GLU A 197 -47.03 -35.57 -75.01
C GLU A 197 -48.28 -34.86 -75.55
N VAL A 198 -48.47 -33.57 -75.22
CA VAL A 198 -49.57 -32.76 -75.76
C VAL A 198 -49.42 -32.58 -77.28
N ASN A 199 -48.22 -32.27 -77.77
CA ASN A 199 -47.95 -32.12 -79.19
C ASN A 199 -48.21 -33.42 -79.96
N GLU A 200 -47.78 -34.58 -79.46
CA GLU A 200 -48.08 -35.88 -80.06
C GLU A 200 -49.58 -36.15 -80.11
N LYS A 201 -50.31 -35.87 -79.02
CA LYS A 201 -51.78 -36.00 -78.98
C LYS A 201 -52.50 -35.04 -79.94
N VAL A 202 -52.01 -33.81 -80.08
CA VAL A 202 -52.55 -32.81 -81.02
C VAL A 202 -52.26 -33.24 -82.45
N VAL A 203 -51.02 -33.60 -82.78
CA VAL A 203 -50.63 -34.09 -84.11
C VAL A 203 -51.42 -35.34 -84.49
N ALA A 204 -51.59 -36.29 -83.58
CA ALA A 204 -52.42 -37.47 -83.82
C ALA A 204 -53.89 -37.09 -84.08
N ARG A 205 -54.45 -36.13 -83.33
CA ARG A 205 -55.79 -35.60 -83.56
C ARG A 205 -55.88 -34.90 -84.93
N ASP A 206 -54.92 -34.05 -85.28
CA ASP A 206 -54.89 -33.32 -86.55
C ASP A 206 -54.80 -34.30 -87.73
N TYR A 207 -53.94 -35.33 -87.65
CA TYR A 207 -53.89 -36.39 -88.67
C TYR A 207 -55.20 -37.17 -88.77
N GLN A 208 -55.86 -37.43 -87.64
CA GLN A 208 -57.15 -38.11 -87.62
C GLN A 208 -58.26 -37.24 -88.23
N GLU A 209 -58.33 -35.95 -87.89
CA GLU A 209 -59.25 -34.98 -88.49
C GLU A 209 -59.02 -34.84 -90.01
N LEU A 210 -57.75 -34.84 -90.45
CA LEU A 210 -57.39 -34.76 -91.87
C LEU A 210 -57.74 -36.05 -92.63
N TRP A 211 -57.57 -37.21 -92.00
CA TRP A 211 -57.98 -38.49 -92.55
C TRP A 211 -59.50 -38.59 -92.68
N GLU A 212 -60.25 -38.13 -91.66
CA GLU A 212 -61.70 -38.04 -91.71
C GLU A 212 -62.17 -37.08 -92.83
N ALA A 213 -61.55 -35.90 -92.96
CA ALA A 213 -61.83 -34.96 -94.04
C ALA A 213 -61.53 -35.56 -95.43
N GLN A 214 -60.45 -36.34 -95.56
CA GLN A 214 -60.10 -37.03 -96.81
C GLN A 214 -61.13 -38.10 -97.17
N GLN A 215 -61.61 -38.89 -96.19
CA GLN A 215 -62.67 -39.88 -96.41
C GLN A 215 -63.97 -39.22 -96.86
N GLU A 216 -64.34 -38.08 -96.26
CA GLU A 216 -65.52 -37.32 -96.67
C GLU A 216 -65.38 -36.80 -98.11
N LEU A 217 -64.20 -36.32 -98.49
CA LEU A 217 -63.88 -35.92 -99.88
C LEU A 217 -63.98 -37.09 -100.86
N ILE A 218 -63.45 -38.27 -100.52
CA ILE A 218 -63.55 -39.48 -101.36
C ILE A 218 -65.03 -39.87 -101.53
N LYS A 219 -65.81 -39.81 -100.45
CA LYS A 219 -67.26 -40.06 -100.47
C LYS A 219 -68.01 -39.05 -101.34
N GLN A 220 -67.61 -37.78 -101.33
CA GLN A 220 -68.14 -36.78 -102.26
C GLN A 220 -67.74 -37.09 -103.71
N MET A 221 -66.51 -37.52 -103.97
CA MET A 221 -66.03 -37.86 -105.31
C MET A 221 -66.73 -39.10 -105.91
N GLU A 222 -67.09 -40.11 -105.09
CA GLU A 222 -67.87 -41.27 -105.56
C GLU A 222 -69.31 -40.89 -105.98
N SER A 223 -69.80 -39.73 -105.58
CA SER A 223 -71.14 -39.24 -105.93
C SER A 223 -71.21 -38.37 -107.20
N VAL A 224 -70.07 -38.05 -107.84
CA VAL A 224 -70.03 -37.16 -109.02
C VAL A 224 -70.05 -37.95 -110.33
N LYS A 225 -71.25 -38.15 -110.89
CA LYS A 225 -71.47 -38.44 -112.32
C LYS A 225 -71.48 -37.13 -113.10
N VAL A 226 -70.44 -36.80 -113.89
CA VAL A 226 -70.55 -35.74 -114.92
C VAL A 226 -69.83 -36.08 -116.23
N THR A 227 -70.60 -35.79 -117.27
CA THR A 227 -70.53 -35.92 -118.73
C THR A 227 -69.27 -35.45 -119.46
N ARG A 228 -68.94 -36.21 -120.53
CA ARG A 228 -68.03 -35.87 -121.63
C ARG A 228 -68.59 -34.70 -122.42
N ASP A 229 -67.76 -33.71 -122.81
CA ASP A 229 -67.76 -33.15 -124.16
C ASP A 229 -66.65 -32.09 -124.38
N THR A 230 -66.01 -32.16 -125.55
CA THR A 230 -65.09 -31.19 -126.19
C THR A 230 -63.56 -31.36 -125.96
N VAL A 231 -62.85 -31.82 -127.00
CA VAL A 231 -61.38 -31.98 -127.05
C VAL A 231 -60.79 -31.06 -128.12
N ILE A 232 -60.36 -29.86 -127.70
CA ILE A 232 -59.63 -28.89 -128.53
C ILE A 232 -58.21 -28.77 -127.97
N GLY A 233 -57.20 -28.80 -128.85
CA GLY A 233 -55.80 -28.69 -128.44
C GLY A 233 -54.93 -28.04 -129.52
N VAL A 234 -53.73 -27.61 -129.13
CA VAL A 234 -52.77 -26.92 -130.02
C VAL A 234 -51.96 -27.95 -130.80
N LYS A 235 -51.95 -27.88 -132.14
CA LYS A 235 -51.14 -28.76 -133.00
C LYS A 235 -50.07 -27.94 -133.73
N ARG A 236 -48.79 -28.33 -133.59
CA ARG A 236 -47.65 -27.79 -134.35
C ARG A 236 -47.55 -28.50 -135.71
N MET A 237 -47.57 -27.73 -136.80
CA MET A 237 -47.35 -28.25 -138.16
C MET A 237 -45.84 -28.35 -138.44
N ARG A 238 -45.41 -29.42 -139.13
CA ARG A 238 -44.00 -29.72 -139.39
C ARG A 238 -43.61 -29.18 -140.79
N GLY A 239 -43.01 -27.99 -140.84
CA GLY A 239 -42.54 -27.29 -142.06
C GLY A 239 -42.11 -25.85 -141.73
N GLU A 240 -41.02 -25.37 -142.35
CA GLU A 240 -40.27 -24.15 -142.03
C GLU A 240 -41.15 -22.89 -141.79
N SER A 241 -41.00 -22.26 -140.62
CA SER A 241 -41.92 -21.27 -139.97
C SER A 241 -43.06 -21.92 -139.17
N GLY A 242 -42.70 -22.48 -138.00
CA GLY A 242 -43.56 -23.27 -137.12
C GLY A 242 -44.64 -22.50 -136.36
N ASP A 243 -45.68 -22.07 -137.07
CA ASP A 243 -46.89 -21.48 -136.49
C ASP A 243 -47.78 -22.55 -135.80
N GLN A 244 -48.21 -22.23 -134.58
CA GLN A 244 -49.10 -23.04 -133.75
C GLN A 244 -50.56 -22.68 -134.05
N VAL A 245 -51.41 -23.69 -134.27
CA VAL A 245 -52.84 -23.45 -134.55
C VAL A 245 -53.72 -24.35 -133.69
N LEU A 246 -54.83 -23.80 -133.21
CA LEU A 246 -55.85 -24.55 -132.49
C LEU A 246 -56.56 -25.53 -133.43
N TRP A 247 -56.56 -26.80 -133.03
CA TRP A 247 -56.98 -27.91 -133.84
C TRP A 247 -58.10 -28.67 -133.14
N ASN A 248 -59.18 -28.93 -133.87
CA ASN A 248 -60.24 -29.81 -133.40
C ASN A 248 -59.82 -31.25 -133.73
N PHE A 249 -59.41 -32.01 -132.69
CA PHE A 249 -58.90 -33.38 -132.85
C PHE A 249 -59.97 -34.37 -133.27
N ARG A 250 -61.27 -34.07 -133.07
CA ARG A 250 -62.38 -34.90 -133.52
C ARG A 250 -62.56 -34.84 -135.03
N ASP A 251 -62.62 -33.63 -135.58
CA ASP A 251 -62.96 -33.39 -137.00
C ASP A 251 -61.72 -33.27 -137.91
N LYS A 252 -60.51 -33.42 -137.34
CA LYS A 252 -59.22 -33.32 -138.03
C LYS A 252 -59.14 -32.08 -138.94
N ARG A 253 -59.58 -30.93 -138.43
CA ARG A 253 -59.53 -29.62 -139.10
C ARG A 253 -59.11 -28.52 -138.12
N ARG A 254 -58.69 -27.37 -138.67
CA ARG A 254 -58.48 -26.14 -137.89
C ARG A 254 -59.79 -25.79 -137.18
N ALA A 255 -59.71 -25.48 -135.88
CA ALA A 255 -60.87 -25.14 -135.08
C ALA A 255 -61.50 -23.85 -135.58
N THR A 256 -62.83 -23.82 -135.62
CA THR A 256 -63.61 -22.64 -136.02
C THR A 256 -63.64 -21.62 -134.88
N LEU A 257 -63.84 -20.33 -135.20
CA LEU A 257 -63.83 -19.25 -134.21
C LEU A 257 -64.81 -19.48 -133.04
N LYS A 258 -65.95 -20.13 -133.31
CA LYS A 258 -66.96 -20.48 -132.30
C LYS A 258 -66.45 -21.53 -131.30
N GLU A 259 -65.56 -22.42 -131.73
CA GLU A 259 -64.94 -23.46 -130.89
C GLU A 259 -63.77 -22.91 -130.07
N VAL A 260 -63.05 -21.89 -130.58
CA VAL A 260 -61.96 -21.23 -129.87
C VAL A 260 -62.46 -20.41 -128.67
N ILE A 261 -63.60 -19.73 -128.80
CA ILE A 261 -64.19 -18.94 -127.72
C ILE A 261 -64.62 -19.85 -126.55
N SER A 262 -65.21 -21.01 -126.83
CA SER A 262 -65.56 -22.00 -125.80
C SER A 262 -64.33 -22.51 -125.03
N PHE A 263 -63.19 -22.65 -125.71
CA PHE A 263 -61.94 -23.09 -125.09
C PHE A 263 -61.32 -22.04 -124.15
N GLN A 264 -61.47 -20.74 -124.43
CA GLN A 264 -60.93 -19.68 -123.56
C GLN A 264 -61.78 -19.43 -122.30
N VAL A 265 -63.11 -19.62 -122.36
CA VAL A 265 -64.01 -19.42 -121.20
C VAL A 265 -63.79 -20.48 -120.10
N HIS A 266 -63.32 -21.69 -120.43
CA HIS A 266 -63.08 -22.76 -119.45
C HIS A 266 -61.71 -22.70 -118.75
N ARG A 267 -60.89 -21.67 -119.02
CA ARG A 267 -59.57 -21.49 -118.39
C ARG A 267 -59.55 -20.44 -117.27
N THR A 268 -60.69 -19.78 -117.00
CA THR A 268 -60.81 -18.71 -115.99
C THR A 268 -61.46 -19.13 -114.67
N ASP A 269 -61.82 -20.40 -114.51
CA ASP A 269 -62.23 -20.98 -113.21
C ASP A 269 -61.25 -22.07 -112.77
N LYS A 270 -60.17 -21.64 -112.09
CA LYS A 270 -59.46 -22.34 -111.02
C LYS A 270 -58.36 -21.47 -110.42
#